data_AF-A0A9I9DA34-F1
#
_entry.id   AF-A0A9I9DA34-F1
#
_cell.length_a   1.000
_cell.length_b   1.000
_cell.length_c   1.000
_cell.angle_alpha   90.00
_cell.angle_beta   90.00
_cell.angle_gamma   90.00
#
_symmetry.space_group_name_H-M   'P 1'
#
loop_
_entity.id
_entity.type
_entity.pdbx_description
1 polymer ?
#
loop_
_entity_poly.entity_id
_entity_poly.type
_entity_poly.pdbx_seq_one_letter_code
_entity_poly.pdbx_strand_id
1 'polypeptide(L)'
;TEFTEKADREGGQPIEIVVRDLDVHGFISNQGLGHSKFVAPCVLYTSFNLPSKERNAKHQDNGTLSLGENNAVASKTSQRKRMAVFMCIPISPGKSRVIFIPLRNFAIWVNQIIPRWMFHLGQNLVLDSDSYLLHLEERKILDVGTANWQKACFLPTKSDAKVVAFRRWLNKYSDGHVGWRGKFSGILPPSPPKEQLMERYWSHVVNCSSCKVAYKGLNALEVVLQVISIASLGIFAATKQSLVSGAARVLMVAMAILCFASSRWLSHFIYKNFHFHDYNHAIR
;
A
#
# COMPACT_ATOMS: atom_id res chain seq x y z
N THR A 1 -9.48 40.13 -3.74
CA THR A 1 -9.96 39.39 -2.56
C THR A 1 -9.32 38.02 -2.59
N GLU A 2 -8.24 37.83 -1.82
CA GLU A 2 -7.63 36.51 -1.63
C GLU A 2 -8.59 35.66 -0.79
N PHE A 3 -9.32 34.76 -1.45
CA PHE A 3 -10.00 33.68 -0.75
C PHE A 3 -8.91 32.74 -0.23
N THR A 4 -8.63 32.80 1.07
CA THR A 4 -7.84 31.76 1.72
C THR A 4 -8.71 30.50 1.70
N GLU A 5 -8.38 29.54 0.84
CA GLU A 5 -9.11 28.28 0.75
C GLU A 5 -9.01 27.55 2.08
N LYS A 6 -10.11 27.57 2.83
CA LYS A 6 -10.23 26.87 4.10
C LYS A 6 -10.23 25.38 3.80
N ALA A 7 -9.38 24.63 4.50
CA ALA A 7 -9.41 23.18 4.42
C ALA A 7 -10.81 22.65 4.73
N ASP A 8 -11.19 21.53 4.10
CA ASP A 8 -12.46 20.87 4.38
C ASP A 8 -12.49 20.31 5.82
N ARG A 9 -13.59 19.63 6.19
CA ARG A 9 -13.77 19.08 7.54
C ARG A 9 -12.71 18.04 7.91
N GLU A 10 -12.08 17.40 6.93
CA GLU A 10 -11.04 16.38 7.09
C GLU A 10 -9.63 16.96 6.90
N GLY A 11 -9.51 18.27 6.66
CA GLY A 11 -8.25 18.94 6.42
C GLY A 11 -7.77 18.88 4.96
N GLY A 12 -8.62 18.40 4.05
CA GLY A 12 -8.36 18.38 2.61
C GLY A 12 -8.31 19.80 2.03
N GLN A 13 -7.37 20.02 1.11
CA GLN A 13 -7.24 21.26 0.36
C GLN A 13 -7.19 20.97 -1.14
N PRO A 14 -7.62 21.89 -2.00
CA PRO A 14 -7.50 21.72 -3.43
C PRO A 14 -6.06 21.43 -3.84
N ILE A 15 -5.89 20.39 -4.66
CA ILE A 15 -4.59 19.95 -5.13
C ILE A 15 -4.34 20.59 -6.49
N GLU A 16 -3.47 21.59 -6.51
CA GLU A 16 -2.96 22.11 -7.78
C GLU A 16 -1.80 21.27 -8.27
N ILE A 17 -1.99 20.65 -9.44
CA ILE A 17 -0.92 19.91 -10.11
C ILE A 17 -0.48 20.66 -11.36
N VAL A 18 0.82 20.91 -11.45
CA VAL A 18 1.45 21.57 -12.61
C VAL A 18 2.36 20.58 -13.31
N VAL A 19 2.07 20.30 -14.58
CA VAL A 19 2.88 19.43 -15.44
C VAL A 19 3.85 20.27 -16.27
N ARG A 20 5.08 19.79 -16.40
CA ARG A 20 6.17 20.38 -17.20
C ARG A 20 6.88 19.30 -17.99
N ASP A 21 7.62 19.71 -19.01
CA ASP A 21 8.58 18.88 -19.75
C ASP A 21 7.96 17.59 -20.33
N LEU A 22 6.80 17.70 -20.98
CA LEU A 22 6.15 16.56 -21.64
C LEU A 22 6.83 16.27 -22.98
N ASP A 23 7.59 15.19 -23.05
CA ASP A 23 8.33 14.73 -24.22
C ASP A 23 8.19 13.21 -24.43
N VAL A 24 8.94 12.62 -25.36
CA VAL A 24 8.89 11.17 -25.64
C VAL A 24 9.32 10.31 -24.44
N HIS A 25 10.18 10.84 -23.57
CA HIS A 25 10.71 10.15 -22.39
C HIS A 25 9.81 10.26 -21.16
N GLY A 26 8.83 11.16 -21.16
CA GLY A 26 7.80 11.23 -20.12
C GLY A 26 7.40 12.67 -19.78
N PHE A 27 7.18 12.94 -18.48
CA PHE A 27 6.88 14.29 -17.99
C PHE A 27 7.19 14.44 -16.50
N ILE A 28 7.30 15.69 -16.05
CA ILE A 28 7.48 16.07 -14.66
C ILE A 28 6.23 16.77 -14.15
N SER A 29 5.90 16.59 -12.86
CA SER A 29 4.78 17.27 -12.22
C SER A 29 5.08 17.67 -10.78
N ASN A 30 4.59 18.84 -10.39
CA ASN A 30 4.69 19.37 -9.03
C ASN A 30 3.29 19.50 -8.41
N GLN A 31 3.17 19.22 -7.11
CA GLN A 31 1.93 19.37 -6.34
C GLN A 31 2.25 19.74 -4.88
N GLY A 32 2.15 21.00 -4.50
CA GLY A 32 2.49 21.45 -3.13
C GLY A 32 3.88 20.94 -2.69
N LEU A 33 3.92 20.12 -1.62
CA LEU A 33 5.14 19.49 -1.09
C LEU A 33 5.63 18.25 -1.87
N GLY A 34 4.90 17.86 -2.92
CA GLY A 34 5.13 16.67 -3.72
C GLY A 34 5.69 16.96 -5.11
N HIS A 35 6.56 16.09 -5.59
CA HIS A 35 7.11 16.10 -6.94
C HIS A 35 7.03 14.70 -7.53
N SER A 36 6.53 14.58 -8.75
CA SER A 36 6.46 13.30 -9.47
C SER A 36 7.08 13.39 -10.86
N LYS A 37 7.71 12.30 -11.30
CA LYS A 37 8.28 12.15 -12.64
C LYS A 37 7.75 10.86 -13.25
N PHE A 38 7.01 10.98 -14.34
CA PHE A 38 6.68 9.85 -15.20
C PHE A 38 7.84 9.63 -16.18
N VAL A 39 8.30 8.39 -16.28
CA VAL A 39 9.35 7.96 -17.20
C VAL A 39 8.78 6.82 -18.05
N ALA A 40 8.84 7.02 -19.35
CA ALA A 40 8.40 6.05 -20.34
C ALA A 40 9.11 4.70 -20.15
N PRO A 41 8.43 3.57 -20.40
CA PRO A 41 7.03 3.50 -20.83
C PRO A 41 6.01 3.46 -19.69
N CYS A 42 6.42 3.18 -18.44
CA CYS A 42 5.46 2.80 -17.40
C CYS A 42 5.92 3.05 -15.94
N VAL A 43 6.90 3.94 -15.72
CA VAL A 43 7.45 4.19 -14.38
C VAL A 43 7.02 5.55 -13.88
N LEU A 44 6.47 5.63 -12.67
CA LEU A 44 6.14 6.86 -11.97
C LEU A 44 6.92 6.95 -10.66
N TYR A 45 7.80 7.94 -10.58
CA TYR A 45 8.43 8.36 -9.34
C TYR A 45 7.55 9.41 -8.69
N THR A 46 7.27 9.29 -7.40
CA THR A 46 6.66 10.35 -6.61
C THR A 46 7.45 10.56 -5.33
N SER A 47 7.66 11.80 -4.93
CA SER A 47 8.40 12.17 -3.74
C SER A 47 7.69 13.26 -2.99
N PHE A 48 7.72 13.19 -1.67
CA PHE A 48 7.11 14.13 -0.76
C PHE A 48 8.14 14.57 0.26
N ASN A 49 8.28 15.87 0.39
CA ASN A 49 9.10 16.49 1.41
C ASN A 49 8.23 16.74 2.64
N LEU A 50 8.52 16.03 3.73
CA LEU A 50 7.84 16.26 5.00
C LEU A 50 8.53 17.42 5.74
N PRO A 51 7.76 18.28 6.40
CA PRO A 51 8.32 19.29 7.29
C PRO A 51 9.24 18.63 8.33
N SER A 52 10.45 19.16 8.49
CA SER A 52 11.29 18.79 9.63
C SER A 52 10.65 19.34 10.89
N LYS A 53 10.39 18.50 11.90
CA LYS A 53 10.19 19.01 13.25
C LYS A 53 11.46 19.76 13.64
N GLU A 54 11.37 21.05 13.88
CA GLU A 54 12.42 21.78 14.59
C GLU A 54 12.69 21.04 15.90
N ARG A 55 13.90 20.51 16.07
CA ARG A 55 14.34 20.10 17.40
C ARG A 55 14.54 21.41 18.15
N ASN A 56 13.63 21.73 19.06
CA ASN A 56 13.91 22.71 20.11
C ASN A 56 15.22 22.28 20.78
N ALA A 57 16.28 23.04 20.57
CA ALA A 57 17.51 22.90 21.30
C ALA A 57 17.24 23.33 22.75
N LYS A 58 16.83 22.39 23.60
CA LYS A 58 16.84 22.56 25.04
C LYS A 58 17.58 21.39 25.67
N HIS A 59 18.64 21.75 26.40
CA HIS A 59 19.52 20.96 27.26
C HIS A 59 20.53 20.00 26.61
N GLN A 60 21.78 20.43 26.56
CA GLN A 60 22.74 19.97 27.56
C GLN A 60 23.81 21.05 27.84
N ASP A 61 23.97 21.34 29.12
CA ASP A 61 24.87 22.33 29.70
C ASP A 61 26.34 21.90 29.70
N ASN A 62 27.19 22.94 29.73
CA ASN A 62 28.47 23.10 30.42
C ASN A 62 29.64 22.14 30.11
N GLY A 63 30.68 22.72 29.49
CA GLY A 63 32.05 22.26 29.70
C GLY A 63 33.07 22.67 28.65
N THR A 64 33.72 23.81 28.89
CA THR A 64 35.10 24.12 28.48
C THR A 64 35.34 24.76 27.10
N LEU A 65 35.90 25.97 27.19
CA LEU A 65 36.42 26.82 26.12
C LEU A 65 37.51 26.12 25.30
N SER A 66 37.39 26.18 23.97
CA SER A 66 38.57 26.26 23.10
C SER A 66 38.26 27.14 21.89
N LEU A 67 39.20 28.03 21.64
CA LEU A 67 39.24 29.12 20.68
C LEU A 67 39.63 28.57 19.29
N GLY A 68 38.92 28.99 18.24
CA GLY A 68 39.46 28.96 16.87
C GLY A 68 38.63 28.25 15.81
N GLU A 69 38.54 28.92 14.66
CA GLU A 69 38.20 28.43 13.32
C GLU A 69 36.73 28.23 12.92
N ASN A 70 36.21 29.29 12.32
CA ASN A 70 35.42 29.33 11.08
C ASN A 70 35.12 27.95 10.47
N ASN A 71 34.03 27.34 10.91
CA ASN A 71 33.30 26.38 10.10
C ASN A 71 31.84 26.78 10.18
N ALA A 72 31.30 27.26 9.05
CA ALA A 72 29.88 27.38 8.85
C ALA A 72 29.25 26.02 9.17
N VAL A 73 28.64 25.91 10.35
CA VAL A 73 27.87 24.74 10.75
C VAL A 73 26.67 24.72 9.80
N ALA A 74 26.82 24.02 8.68
CA ALA A 74 25.70 23.61 7.87
C ALA A 74 24.71 22.94 8.82
N SER A 75 23.55 23.57 9.02
CA SER A 75 22.47 22.96 9.78
C SER A 75 22.16 21.63 9.10
N LYS A 76 22.57 20.52 9.72
CA LYS A 76 22.22 19.16 9.28
C LYS A 76 20.75 18.89 9.60
N THR A 77 19.84 19.75 9.15
CA THR A 77 18.42 19.43 9.04
C THR A 77 18.27 18.58 7.78
N SER A 78 18.60 17.29 7.91
CA SER A 78 18.30 16.30 6.86
C SER A 78 16.78 16.30 6.65
N GLN A 79 16.35 16.85 5.51
CA GLN A 79 14.94 16.95 5.15
C GLN A 79 14.32 15.55 5.11
N ARG A 80 13.20 15.37 5.81
CA ARG A 80 12.49 14.08 5.80
C ARG A 80 11.84 13.90 4.45
N LYS A 81 12.29 12.91 3.70
CA LYS A 81 11.80 12.60 2.35
C LYS A 81 11.17 11.23 2.35
N ARG A 82 9.96 11.16 1.79
CA ARG A 82 9.31 9.92 1.37
C ARG A 82 9.32 9.89 -0.16
N MET A 83 9.59 8.74 -0.74
CA MET A 83 9.49 8.51 -2.17
C MET A 83 8.74 7.20 -2.41
N ALA A 84 8.09 7.11 -3.54
CA ALA A 84 7.48 5.89 -4.04
C ALA A 84 7.80 5.75 -5.52
N VAL A 85 8.16 4.54 -5.92
CA VAL A 85 8.29 4.16 -7.33
C VAL A 85 7.15 3.21 -7.65
N PHE A 86 6.36 3.57 -8.65
CA PHE A 86 5.33 2.72 -9.22
C PHE A 86 5.77 2.30 -10.62
N MET A 87 5.75 1.00 -10.91
CA MET A 87 5.94 0.48 -12.26
C MET A 87 4.69 -0.30 -12.64
N CYS A 88 3.99 0.11 -13.70
CA CYS A 88 2.75 -0.52 -14.15
C CYS A 88 2.98 -1.20 -15.50
N ILE A 89 3.42 -2.45 -15.47
CA ILE A 89 3.86 -3.18 -16.65
C ILE A 89 2.66 -3.87 -17.29
N PRO A 90 2.28 -3.53 -18.53
CA PRO A 90 1.19 -4.22 -19.22
C PRO A 90 1.57 -5.67 -19.56
N ILE A 91 0.66 -6.61 -19.32
CA ILE A 91 0.87 -8.03 -19.60
C ILE A 91 -0.05 -8.49 -20.73
N SER A 92 -1.36 -8.25 -20.56
CA SER A 92 -2.41 -8.57 -21.53
C SER A 92 -3.58 -7.58 -21.33
N PRO A 93 -4.57 -7.52 -22.23
CA PRO A 93 -5.79 -6.76 -21.97
C PRO A 93 -6.40 -7.12 -20.60
N GLY A 94 -6.74 -6.11 -19.80
CA GLY A 94 -7.29 -6.29 -18.44
C GLY A 94 -6.30 -6.79 -17.40
N LYS A 95 -4.99 -6.88 -17.71
CA LYS A 95 -3.98 -7.33 -16.74
C LYS A 95 -2.70 -6.50 -16.84
N SER A 96 -2.36 -5.89 -15.72
CA SER A 96 -1.07 -5.23 -15.50
C SER A 96 -0.38 -5.82 -14.29
N ARG A 97 0.96 -5.74 -14.26
CA ARG A 97 1.75 -6.00 -13.07
C ARG A 97 2.16 -4.67 -12.47
N VAL A 98 1.79 -4.47 -11.21
CA VAL A 98 2.19 -3.30 -10.44
C VAL A 98 3.35 -3.68 -9.53
N ILE A 99 4.44 -2.91 -9.60
CA ILE A 99 5.54 -2.96 -8.64
C ILE A 99 5.54 -1.64 -7.89
N PHE A 100 5.32 -1.71 -6.58
CA PHE A 100 5.29 -0.57 -5.69
C PHE A 100 6.46 -0.61 -4.72
N ILE A 101 7.34 0.40 -4.78
CA ILE A 101 8.55 0.48 -3.97
C ILE A 101 8.50 1.75 -3.12
N PRO A 102 8.06 1.66 -1.86
CA PRO A 102 8.10 2.79 -0.94
C PRO A 102 9.50 2.95 -0.36
N LEU A 103 10.00 4.17 -0.41
CA LEU A 103 11.31 4.60 0.06
C LEU A 103 11.13 5.73 1.08
N ARG A 104 11.94 5.75 2.13
CA ARG A 104 12.00 6.88 3.07
C ARG A 104 13.40 6.99 3.67
N ASN A 105 13.84 8.20 3.95
CA ASN A 105 15.12 8.46 4.62
C ASN A 105 14.99 8.64 6.15
N PHE A 106 13.78 8.47 6.70
CA PHE A 106 13.49 8.66 8.13
C PHE A 106 12.84 7.40 8.73
N ALA A 107 12.91 7.27 10.06
CA ALA A 107 12.35 6.12 10.79
C ALA A 107 12.79 4.76 10.20
N ILE A 108 14.06 4.68 9.78
CA ILE A 108 14.63 3.46 9.16
C ILE A 108 14.78 2.36 10.22
N TRP A 109 15.04 2.72 11.49
CA TRP A 109 15.13 1.80 12.63
C TRP A 109 13.90 0.91 12.79
N VAL A 110 12.71 1.39 12.39
CA VAL A 110 11.46 0.62 12.45
C VAL A 110 11.55 -0.67 11.61
N ASN A 111 12.37 -0.69 10.55
CA ASN A 111 12.58 -1.87 9.72
C ASN A 111 13.31 -3.01 10.46
N GLN A 112 13.95 -2.74 11.60
CA GLN A 112 14.60 -3.76 12.43
C GLN A 112 13.61 -4.42 13.41
N ILE A 113 12.51 -3.75 13.72
CA ILE A 113 11.52 -4.21 14.71
C ILE A 113 10.29 -4.79 14.01
N ILE A 114 9.82 -4.13 12.94
CA ILE A 114 8.63 -4.52 12.22
C ILE A 114 9.02 -5.40 11.02
N PRO A 115 8.54 -6.66 10.95
CA PRO A 115 8.76 -7.52 9.81
C PRO A 115 8.24 -6.92 8.50
N ARG A 116 8.94 -7.18 7.39
CA ARG A 116 8.58 -6.66 6.06
C ARG A 116 7.13 -6.93 5.65
N TRP A 117 6.61 -8.13 5.93
CA TRP A 117 5.24 -8.51 5.55
C TRP A 117 4.17 -7.64 6.22
N MET A 118 4.42 -7.11 7.43
CA MET A 118 3.47 -6.21 8.10
C MET A 118 3.38 -4.87 7.39
N PHE A 119 4.50 -4.34 6.87
CA PHE A 119 4.45 -3.14 6.03
C PHE A 119 3.66 -3.37 4.75
N HIS A 120 3.76 -4.57 4.16
CA HIS A 120 3.00 -4.92 2.96
C HIS A 120 1.50 -4.97 3.22
N LEU A 121 1.03 -5.33 4.42
CA LEU A 121 -0.40 -5.28 4.73
C LEU A 121 -0.97 -3.87 4.50
N GLY A 122 -0.33 -2.85 5.05
CA GLY A 122 -0.76 -1.46 4.86
C GLY A 122 -0.64 -0.97 3.42
N GLN A 123 0.35 -1.45 2.67
CA GLN A 123 0.53 -1.09 1.26
C GLN A 123 -0.52 -1.75 0.36
N ASN A 124 -0.83 -3.03 0.61
CA ASN A 124 -1.88 -3.74 -0.11
C ASN A 124 -3.24 -3.10 0.14
N LEU A 125 -3.51 -2.57 1.35
CA LEU A 125 -4.76 -1.86 1.61
C LEU A 125 -5.02 -0.71 0.63
N VAL A 126 -3.97 0.00 0.18
CA VAL A 126 -4.05 1.09 -0.79
C VAL A 126 -4.24 0.56 -2.22
N LEU A 127 -3.51 -0.49 -2.59
CA LEU A 127 -3.63 -1.06 -3.94
C LEU A 127 -4.99 -1.76 -4.14
N ASP A 128 -5.46 -2.46 -3.12
CA ASP A 128 -6.69 -3.23 -3.19
C ASP A 128 -7.93 -2.31 -3.20
N SER A 129 -7.88 -1.16 -2.51
CA SER A 129 -8.99 -0.18 -2.53
C SER A 129 -9.23 0.43 -3.91
N ASP A 130 -8.19 0.49 -4.75
CA ASP A 130 -8.29 1.11 -6.07
C ASP A 130 -8.49 0.06 -7.18
N SER A 131 -8.14 -1.20 -6.93
CA SER A 131 -8.13 -2.27 -7.94
C SER A 131 -9.48 -2.47 -8.63
N TYR A 132 -10.58 -2.45 -7.86
CA TYR A 132 -11.92 -2.61 -8.44
C TYR A 132 -12.35 -1.38 -9.25
N LEU A 133 -12.01 -0.17 -8.80
CA LEU A 133 -12.31 1.07 -9.51
C LEU A 133 -11.57 1.13 -10.85
N LEU A 134 -10.28 0.79 -10.85
CA LEU A 134 -9.46 0.75 -12.07
C LEU A 134 -9.99 -0.28 -13.08
N HIS A 135 -10.47 -1.43 -12.61
CA HIS A 135 -11.10 -2.45 -13.46
C HIS A 135 -12.39 -1.96 -14.13
N LEU A 136 -13.23 -1.21 -13.39
CA LEU A 136 -14.43 -0.59 -13.96
C LEU A 136 -14.08 0.56 -14.91
N GLU A 137 -13.09 1.37 -14.55
CA GLU A 137 -12.62 2.50 -15.36
C GLU A 137 -12.14 2.03 -16.74
N GLU A 138 -11.33 0.98 -16.80
CA GLU A 138 -10.83 0.42 -18.06
C GLU A 138 -11.97 0.01 -19.00
N ARG A 139 -13.03 -0.60 -18.45
CA ARG A 139 -14.22 -1.02 -19.23
C ARG A 139 -14.99 0.17 -19.75
N LYS A 140 -15.26 1.16 -18.90
CA LYS A 140 -15.94 2.39 -19.32
C LYS A 140 -15.15 3.13 -20.40
N ILE A 141 -13.82 3.16 -20.30
CA ILE A 141 -12.95 3.75 -21.33
C ILE A 141 -13.04 2.96 -22.63
N LEU A 142 -13.07 1.62 -22.57
CA LEU A 142 -13.24 0.79 -23.76
C LEU A 142 -14.59 1.04 -24.43
N ASP A 143 -15.67 1.14 -23.64
CA ASP A 143 -17.04 1.37 -24.13
C ASP A 143 -17.18 2.70 -24.88
N VAL A 144 -16.55 3.78 -24.38
CA VAL A 144 -16.55 5.09 -25.07
C VAL A 144 -15.48 5.20 -26.17
N GLY A 145 -14.56 4.23 -26.23
CA GLY A 145 -13.37 4.22 -27.07
C GLY A 145 -12.19 4.95 -26.43
N THR A 146 -10.99 4.39 -26.57
CA THR A 146 -9.75 4.89 -25.94
C THR A 146 -9.41 6.34 -26.29
N ALA A 147 -9.75 6.78 -27.51
CA ALA A 147 -9.57 8.17 -27.94
C ALA A 147 -10.50 9.16 -27.21
N ASN A 148 -11.63 8.69 -26.68
CA ASN A 148 -12.66 9.49 -25.99
C ASN A 148 -12.66 9.26 -24.47
N TRP A 149 -11.54 8.81 -23.88
CA TRP A 149 -11.43 8.48 -22.46
C TRP A 149 -11.98 9.56 -21.51
N GLN A 150 -11.95 10.84 -21.92
CA GLN A 150 -12.48 11.95 -21.15
C GLN A 150 -13.98 11.82 -20.84
N LYS A 151 -14.74 11.15 -21.71
CA LYS A 151 -16.17 10.88 -21.48
C LYS A 151 -16.41 9.92 -20.33
N ALA A 152 -15.42 9.11 -19.97
CA ALA A 152 -15.52 8.11 -18.91
C ALA A 152 -14.97 8.61 -17.56
N CYS A 153 -13.84 9.34 -17.57
CA CYS A 153 -13.09 9.62 -16.33
C CYS A 153 -12.34 10.97 -16.31
N PHE A 154 -12.79 11.99 -17.03
CA PHE A 154 -12.21 13.34 -16.92
C PHE A 154 -13.05 14.25 -16.02
N LEU A 155 -12.37 14.89 -15.06
CA LEU A 155 -12.88 15.98 -14.27
C LEU A 155 -12.11 17.26 -14.65
N PRO A 156 -12.80 18.37 -14.97
CA PRO A 156 -12.15 19.61 -15.42
C PRO A 156 -11.50 20.39 -14.26
N THR A 157 -10.57 19.75 -13.54
CA THR A 157 -9.88 20.31 -12.37
C THR A 157 -8.36 20.22 -12.52
N LYS A 158 -7.61 20.99 -11.73
CA LYS A 158 -6.14 20.93 -11.72
C LYS A 158 -5.60 19.60 -11.19
N SER A 159 -6.38 18.86 -10.41
CA SER A 159 -6.03 17.52 -9.91
C SER A 159 -5.87 16.48 -11.02
N ASP A 160 -6.55 16.67 -12.16
CA ASP A 160 -6.50 15.73 -13.30
C ASP A 160 -5.26 15.89 -14.18
N ALA A 161 -4.41 16.90 -13.93
CA ALA A 161 -3.35 17.28 -14.84
C ALA A 161 -2.38 16.12 -15.18
N LYS A 162 -2.07 15.22 -14.23
CA LYS A 162 -1.21 14.06 -14.51
C LYS A 162 -1.88 13.03 -15.42
N VAL A 163 -3.17 12.76 -15.22
CA VAL A 163 -3.94 11.82 -16.03
C VAL A 163 -4.03 12.36 -17.46
N VAL A 164 -4.37 13.64 -17.60
CA VAL A 164 -4.40 14.33 -18.90
C VAL A 164 -3.04 14.29 -19.58
N ALA A 165 -1.95 14.59 -18.86
CA ALA A 165 -0.60 14.56 -19.40
C ALA A 165 -0.20 13.15 -19.87
N PHE A 166 -0.46 12.13 -19.06
CA PHE A 166 -0.20 10.74 -19.42
C PHE A 166 -1.00 10.31 -20.65
N ARG A 167 -2.29 10.63 -20.73
CA ARG A 167 -3.14 10.29 -21.90
C ARG A 167 -2.70 11.02 -23.17
N ARG A 168 -2.29 12.29 -23.07
CA ARG A 168 -1.69 13.03 -24.20
C ARG A 168 -0.37 12.42 -24.66
N TRP A 169 0.48 12.03 -23.71
CA TRP A 169 1.74 11.34 -23.98
C TRP A 169 1.49 10.00 -24.69
N LEU A 170 0.59 9.17 -24.16
CA LEU A 170 0.23 7.86 -24.72
C LEU A 170 -0.32 8.02 -26.15
N ASN A 171 -1.23 8.97 -26.36
CA ASN A 171 -1.79 9.22 -27.69
C ASN A 171 -0.73 9.72 -28.68
N LYS A 172 0.19 10.58 -28.26
CA LYS A 172 1.19 11.18 -29.14
C LYS A 172 2.33 10.22 -29.51
N TYR A 173 2.78 9.39 -28.57
CA TYR A 173 3.99 8.58 -28.75
C TYR A 173 3.73 7.08 -28.89
N SER A 174 2.48 6.64 -28.78
CA SER A 174 2.09 5.23 -28.96
C SER A 174 0.74 5.05 -29.64
N ASP A 175 0.20 6.11 -30.27
CA ASP A 175 -1.12 6.10 -30.93
C ASP A 175 -2.27 5.64 -30.01
N GLY A 176 -2.12 5.84 -28.70
CA GLY A 176 -3.10 5.39 -27.70
C GLY A 176 -3.06 3.88 -27.42
N HIS A 177 -2.09 3.16 -27.98
CA HIS A 177 -1.93 1.72 -27.83
C HIS A 177 -0.93 1.38 -26.73
N VAL A 178 -1.15 0.24 -26.10
CA VAL A 178 -0.23 -0.31 -25.11
C VAL A 178 0.46 -1.52 -25.73
N GLY A 179 1.80 -1.51 -25.76
CA GLY A 179 2.58 -2.64 -26.24
C GLY A 179 2.54 -3.82 -25.26
N TRP A 180 1.51 -4.66 -25.34
CA TRP A 180 1.46 -5.92 -24.60
C TRP A 180 2.57 -6.86 -25.09
N ARG A 181 3.10 -7.71 -24.20
CA ARG A 181 4.20 -8.65 -24.53
C ARG A 181 3.76 -9.85 -25.41
N GLY A 182 2.79 -9.67 -26.32
CA GLY A 182 2.24 -10.72 -27.17
C GLY A 182 1.22 -10.20 -28.21
N LYS A 183 0.69 -11.10 -29.03
CA LYS A 183 -0.37 -10.78 -30.01
C LYS A 183 -1.73 -10.84 -29.34
N PHE A 184 -2.32 -9.68 -29.04
CA PHE A 184 -3.65 -9.56 -28.45
C PHE A 184 -4.54 -8.69 -29.32
N SER A 185 -5.84 -8.97 -29.34
CA SER A 185 -6.85 -8.18 -30.06
C SER A 185 -7.28 -6.90 -29.32
N GLY A 186 -6.79 -6.69 -28.09
CA GLY A 186 -7.21 -5.57 -27.23
C GLY A 186 -8.55 -5.79 -26.50
N ILE A 187 -9.26 -6.89 -26.77
CA ILE A 187 -10.54 -7.21 -26.14
C ILE A 187 -10.32 -7.60 -24.67
N LEU A 188 -11.12 -7.03 -23.77
CA LEU A 188 -11.09 -7.37 -22.36
C LEU A 188 -11.80 -8.70 -22.11
N PRO A 189 -11.26 -9.56 -21.20
CA PRO A 189 -11.97 -10.75 -20.77
C PRO A 189 -13.25 -10.38 -20.00
N PRO A 190 -14.21 -11.31 -19.85
CA PRO A 190 -15.36 -11.11 -18.96
C PRO A 190 -14.93 -10.69 -17.56
N SER A 191 -15.74 -9.86 -16.90
CA SER A 191 -15.45 -9.45 -15.52
C SER A 191 -15.58 -10.67 -14.59
N PRO A 192 -14.55 -11.01 -13.82
CA PRO A 192 -14.70 -12.01 -12.76
C PRO A 192 -15.55 -11.44 -11.60
N PRO A 193 -16.02 -12.30 -10.68
CA PRO A 193 -16.56 -11.87 -9.39
C PRO A 193 -15.57 -10.99 -8.63
N LYS A 194 -16.10 -10.07 -7.79
CA LYS A 194 -15.29 -9.08 -7.07
C LYS A 194 -14.26 -9.73 -6.16
N GLU A 195 -14.63 -10.82 -5.49
CA GLU A 195 -13.77 -11.60 -4.60
C GLU A 195 -12.55 -12.15 -5.36
N GLN A 196 -12.78 -12.67 -6.57
CA GLN A 196 -11.72 -13.18 -7.42
C GLN A 196 -10.83 -12.06 -7.99
N LEU A 197 -11.44 -10.91 -8.35
CA LEU A 197 -10.69 -9.75 -8.84
C LEU A 197 -9.73 -9.19 -7.79
N MET A 198 -10.19 -9.15 -6.53
CA MET A 198 -9.48 -8.56 -5.40
C MET A 198 -8.74 -9.60 -4.56
N GLU A 199 -8.52 -10.80 -5.10
CA GLU A 199 -7.87 -11.90 -4.39
C GLU A 199 -6.37 -11.65 -4.20
N ARG A 200 -5.99 -11.32 -2.97
CA ARG A 200 -4.63 -10.93 -2.57
C ARG A 200 -3.67 -12.11 -2.56
N TYR A 201 -4.16 -13.33 -2.31
CA TYR A 201 -3.30 -14.50 -2.22
C TYR A 201 -2.53 -14.71 -3.53
N TRP A 202 -3.28 -14.70 -4.64
CA TRP A 202 -2.72 -14.91 -5.99
C TRP A 202 -2.02 -13.68 -6.56
N SER A 203 -2.55 -12.48 -6.30
CA SER A 203 -1.94 -11.25 -6.81
C SER A 203 -0.62 -10.91 -6.11
N HIS A 204 -0.50 -11.21 -4.81
CA HIS A 204 0.65 -10.81 -4.00
C HIS A 204 1.31 -11.95 -3.22
N VAL A 205 0.57 -12.67 -2.37
CA VAL A 205 1.15 -13.54 -1.34
C VAL A 205 2.04 -14.64 -1.94
N VAL A 206 1.59 -15.31 -3.00
CA VAL A 206 2.36 -16.37 -3.67
C VAL A 206 3.67 -15.88 -4.29
N ASN A 207 3.71 -14.61 -4.69
CA ASN A 207 4.83 -13.97 -5.40
C ASN A 207 5.79 -13.22 -4.44
N CYS A 208 5.36 -12.95 -3.21
CA CYS A 208 6.13 -12.21 -2.21
C CYS A 208 6.76 -13.15 -1.18
N SER A 209 8.09 -13.25 -1.15
CA SER A 209 8.80 -14.16 -0.23
C SER A 209 8.48 -13.90 1.25
N SER A 210 8.42 -12.64 1.68
CA SER A 210 8.10 -12.30 3.08
C SER A 210 6.66 -12.64 3.46
N CYS A 211 5.70 -12.31 2.61
CA CYS A 211 4.28 -12.57 2.89
C CYS A 211 3.95 -14.06 2.77
N LYS A 212 4.58 -14.78 1.84
CA LYS A 212 4.45 -16.24 1.73
C LYS A 212 4.93 -16.97 2.98
N VAL A 213 6.08 -16.58 3.52
CA VAL A 213 6.62 -17.17 4.75
C VAL A 213 5.73 -16.82 5.95
N ALA A 214 5.32 -15.56 6.08
CA ALA A 214 4.40 -15.14 7.14
C ALA A 214 3.06 -15.90 7.08
N TYR A 215 2.46 -16.00 5.89
CA TYR A 215 1.23 -16.75 5.67
C TYR A 215 1.38 -18.20 6.13
N LYS A 216 2.43 -18.90 5.69
CA LYS A 216 2.68 -20.29 6.12
C LYS A 216 2.86 -20.42 7.63
N GLY A 217 3.65 -19.54 8.24
CA GLY A 217 3.90 -19.54 9.68
C GLY A 217 2.64 -19.27 10.50
N LEU A 218 1.82 -18.32 10.08
CA LEU A 218 0.55 -17.99 10.75
C LEU A 218 -0.47 -19.14 10.62
N ASN A 219 -0.58 -19.78 9.46
CA ASN A 219 -1.45 -20.96 9.29
C ASN A 219 -0.95 -22.14 10.16
N ALA A 220 0.36 -22.36 10.24
CA ALA A 220 0.91 -23.39 11.13
C ALA A 220 0.60 -23.07 12.60
N LEU A 221 0.74 -21.81 13.02
CA LEU A 221 0.39 -21.36 14.37
C LEU A 221 -1.11 -21.55 14.66
N GLU A 222 -1.99 -21.26 13.71
CA GLU A 222 -3.43 -21.52 13.84
C GLU A 222 -3.71 -22.98 14.16
N VAL A 223 -3.10 -23.91 13.41
CA VAL A 223 -3.24 -25.36 13.65
C VAL A 223 -2.65 -25.77 15.00
N VAL A 224 -1.47 -25.26 15.36
CA VAL A 224 -0.84 -25.57 16.65
C VAL A 224 -1.72 -25.11 17.83
N LEU A 225 -2.33 -23.92 17.74
CA LEU A 225 -3.26 -23.44 18.76
C LEU A 225 -4.48 -24.35 18.91
N GLN A 226 -5.04 -24.86 17.79
CA GLN A 226 -6.14 -25.83 17.83
C GLN A 226 -5.71 -27.15 18.49
N VAL A 227 -4.53 -27.65 18.15
CA VAL A 227 -3.98 -28.89 18.74
C VAL A 227 -3.77 -28.71 20.25
N ILE A 228 -3.18 -27.59 20.70
CA ILE A 228 -2.99 -27.30 22.12
C ILE A 228 -4.34 -27.24 22.85
N SER A 229 -5.36 -26.63 22.23
CA SER A 229 -6.70 -26.56 22.79
C SER A 229 -7.31 -27.94 23.02
N ILE A 230 -7.33 -28.79 21.98
CA ILE A 230 -7.87 -30.16 22.05
C ILE A 230 -7.06 -31.02 23.04
N ALA A 231 -5.74 -30.92 22.99
CA ALA A 231 -4.86 -31.66 23.90
C ALA A 231 -5.09 -31.27 25.37
N SER A 232 -5.26 -29.97 25.66
CA SER A 232 -5.55 -29.49 27.02
C SER A 232 -6.87 -30.05 27.55
N LEU A 233 -7.92 -30.10 26.71
CA LEU A 233 -9.19 -30.72 27.07
C LEU A 233 -9.09 -32.24 27.25
N GLY A 234 -8.31 -32.92 26.40
CA GLY A 234 -8.05 -34.35 26.51
C GLY A 234 -7.32 -34.70 27.81
N ILE A 235 -6.28 -33.94 28.18
CA ILE A 235 -5.55 -34.11 29.45
C ILE A 235 -6.48 -33.83 30.63
N PHE A 236 -7.29 -32.76 30.57
CA PHE A 236 -8.27 -32.45 31.61
C PHE A 236 -9.28 -33.59 31.82
N ALA A 237 -9.73 -34.24 30.74
CA ALA A 237 -10.68 -35.34 30.78
C ALA A 237 -10.04 -36.65 31.28
N ALA A 238 -8.78 -36.92 30.93
CA ALA A 238 -8.07 -38.14 31.32
C ALA A 238 -7.51 -38.10 32.76
N THR A 239 -7.30 -36.90 33.32
CA THR A 239 -6.73 -36.75 34.66
C THR A 239 -7.78 -36.89 35.76
N LYS A 240 -7.51 -37.78 36.73
CA LYS A 240 -8.38 -37.95 37.91
C LYS A 240 -8.36 -36.71 38.79
N GLN A 241 -9.49 -36.38 39.40
CA GLN A 241 -9.65 -35.21 40.28
C GLN A 241 -8.66 -35.17 41.45
N SER A 242 -8.22 -36.32 41.95
CA SER A 242 -7.27 -36.42 43.06
C SER A 242 -5.81 -36.15 42.69
N LEU A 243 -5.45 -36.19 41.40
CA LEU A 243 -4.07 -36.02 40.95
C LEU A 243 -3.69 -34.57 40.63
N VAL A 244 -4.68 -33.69 40.39
CA VAL A 244 -4.43 -32.33 39.90
C VAL A 244 -5.23 -31.34 40.73
N SER A 245 -4.56 -30.29 41.22
CA SER A 245 -5.22 -29.24 42.01
C SER A 245 -6.35 -28.56 41.23
N GLY A 246 -7.38 -28.10 41.94
CA GLY A 246 -8.49 -27.37 41.31
C GLY A 246 -8.02 -26.17 40.47
N ALA A 247 -7.00 -25.45 40.94
CA ALA A 247 -6.40 -24.33 40.22
C ALA A 247 -5.75 -24.75 38.88
N ALA A 248 -5.00 -25.86 38.86
CA ALA A 248 -4.40 -26.37 37.63
C ALA A 248 -5.47 -26.85 36.62
N ARG A 249 -6.57 -27.42 37.11
CA ARG A 249 -7.72 -27.79 36.27
C ARG A 249 -8.40 -26.58 35.62
N VAL A 250 -8.61 -25.51 36.39
CA VAL A 250 -9.13 -24.24 35.85
C VAL A 250 -8.17 -23.66 34.81
N LEU A 251 -6.86 -23.69 35.06
CA LEU A 251 -5.87 -23.19 34.12
C LEU A 251 -5.86 -23.99 32.80
N MET A 252 -5.98 -25.31 32.85
CA MET A 252 -6.07 -26.15 31.64
C MET A 252 -7.28 -25.80 30.76
N VAL A 253 -8.44 -25.60 31.38
CA VAL A 253 -9.67 -25.20 30.65
C VAL A 253 -9.52 -23.79 30.10
N ALA A 254 -8.99 -22.85 30.89
CA ALA A 254 -8.74 -21.48 30.46
C ALA A 254 -7.78 -21.43 29.26
N MET A 255 -6.68 -22.17 29.32
CA MET A 255 -5.73 -22.31 28.22
C MET A 255 -6.38 -22.89 26.97
N ALA A 256 -7.21 -23.94 27.11
CA ALA A 256 -7.92 -24.52 25.99
C ALA A 256 -8.84 -23.50 25.28
N ILE A 257 -9.61 -22.74 26.07
CA ILE A 257 -10.52 -21.71 25.55
C ILE A 257 -9.73 -20.60 24.87
N LEU A 258 -8.67 -20.11 25.50
CA LEU A 258 -7.82 -19.04 24.95
C LEU A 258 -7.17 -19.48 23.64
N CYS A 259 -6.57 -20.66 23.59
CA CYS A 259 -5.97 -21.18 22.36
C CYS A 259 -6.99 -21.33 21.24
N PHE A 260 -8.20 -21.83 21.53
CA PHE A 260 -9.26 -21.93 20.53
C PHE A 260 -9.69 -20.55 20.02
N ALA A 261 -9.98 -19.61 20.93
CA ALA A 261 -10.37 -18.25 20.59
C ALA A 261 -9.29 -17.54 19.76
N SER A 262 -8.02 -17.66 20.16
CA SER A 262 -6.88 -17.13 19.42
C SER A 262 -6.75 -17.76 18.03
N SER A 263 -7.01 -19.07 17.88
CA SER A 263 -6.99 -19.72 16.56
C SER A 263 -8.07 -19.18 15.63
N ARG A 264 -9.28 -18.93 16.14
CA ARG A 264 -10.40 -18.37 15.34
C ARG A 264 -10.15 -16.93 14.95
N TRP A 265 -9.64 -16.13 15.88
CA TRP A 265 -9.20 -14.78 15.59
C TRP A 265 -8.09 -14.77 14.53
N LEU A 266 -7.10 -15.67 14.66
CA LEU A 266 -5.98 -15.78 13.74
C LEU A 266 -6.44 -16.23 12.34
N SER A 267 -7.38 -17.17 12.26
CA SER A 267 -7.98 -17.61 11.00
C SER A 267 -8.64 -16.44 10.25
N HIS A 268 -9.46 -15.65 10.95
CA HIS A 268 -10.08 -14.44 10.39
C HIS A 268 -9.03 -13.38 10.02
N PHE A 269 -8.00 -13.19 10.86
CA PHE A 269 -6.88 -12.30 10.56
C PHE A 269 -6.16 -12.73 9.27
N ILE A 270 -5.87 -14.02 9.11
CA ILE A 270 -5.22 -14.57 7.92
C ILE A 270 -6.09 -14.32 6.69
N TYR A 271 -7.38 -14.65 6.76
CA TYR A 271 -8.30 -14.44 5.63
C TYR A 271 -8.36 -12.96 5.21
N LYS A 272 -8.62 -12.06 6.17
CA LYS A 272 -8.75 -10.63 5.90
C LYS A 272 -7.48 -9.99 5.36
N ASN A 273 -6.31 -10.45 5.81
CA ASN A 273 -5.02 -9.83 5.48
C ASN A 273 -4.27 -10.51 4.33
N PHE A 274 -4.58 -11.77 4.00
CA PHE A 274 -3.86 -12.51 2.96
C PHE A 274 -4.74 -13.00 1.80
N HIS A 275 -6.07 -13.01 1.94
CA HIS A 275 -6.99 -13.40 0.88
C HIS A 275 -7.82 -12.22 0.38
N PHE A 276 -8.80 -11.78 1.16
CA PHE A 276 -9.77 -10.79 0.68
C PHE A 276 -10.09 -9.75 1.75
N HIS A 277 -10.12 -8.49 1.34
CA HIS A 277 -10.61 -7.38 2.13
C HIS A 277 -11.66 -6.66 1.29
N ASP A 278 -12.90 -6.65 1.75
CA ASP A 278 -13.96 -5.95 1.03
C ASP A 278 -13.87 -4.45 1.27
N TYR A 279 -14.22 -3.69 0.23
CA TYR A 279 -14.33 -2.23 0.28
C TYR A 279 -15.67 -1.81 -0.28
N ASN A 280 -16.28 -0.83 0.37
CA ASN A 280 -17.47 -0.19 -0.15
C ASN A 280 -17.06 0.80 -1.25
N HIS A 281 -17.18 0.37 -2.51
CA HIS A 281 -16.84 1.18 -3.67
C HIS A 281 -17.98 2.12 -4.13
N ALA A 282 -18.97 2.41 -3.25
CA ALA A 282 -20.12 3.27 -3.55
C ALA A 282 -20.71 3.03 -4.94
N ILE A 283 -20.90 1.75 -5.29
CA ILE A 283 -21.44 1.35 -6.59
C ILE A 283 -22.95 1.50 -6.50
N ARG A 284 -23.49 2.46 -7.25
CA ARG A 284 -24.93 2.63 -7.44
C ARG A 284 -25.33 2.08 -8.80
#